data_AF-A0A848SYU9-F1
#
_entry.id   AF-A0A848SYU9-F1
#
_cell.length_a   1.000
_cell.length_b   1.000
_cell.length_c   1.000
_cell.angle_alpha   90.00
_cell.angle_beta   90.00
_cell.angle_gamma   90.00
#
_symmetry.space_group_name_H-M   'P 1'
#
loop_
_entity.id
_entity.type
_entity.pdbx_description
1 polymer ?
#
loop_
_entity_poly.entity_id
_entity_poly.type
_entity_poly.pdbx_seq_one_letter_code
_entity_poly.pdbx_strand_id
1 'polypeptide(L)'
;MNSQSAQNLPEFKFDPFLQALIIAVLSASILLISSFTTSSDSFNWSVACTAVLFFAMVNPILSVFQLKWGTYFVKSVISLAMISALVVFICSRVTGASILNEKAFAMTMLASLIFFFMASVLALLVKKIYSFATESL
;
A
#
# COMPACT_ATOMS: atom_id res chain seq x y z
N MET A 1 -41.72 3.56 1.52
CA MET A 1 -40.61 4.42 2.01
C MET A 1 -39.37 4.03 1.23
N ASN A 2 -38.98 4.86 0.26
CA ASN A 2 -37.93 4.55 -0.71
C ASN A 2 -36.56 4.88 -0.11
N SER A 3 -35.87 3.86 0.41
CA SER A 3 -34.50 3.90 0.90
C SER A 3 -33.46 3.93 -0.23
N GLN A 4 -33.70 4.70 -1.31
CA GLN A 4 -32.86 4.72 -2.52
C GLN A 4 -31.99 5.99 -2.65
N SER A 5 -32.08 6.96 -1.74
CA SER A 5 -31.35 8.24 -1.87
C SER A 5 -29.90 8.22 -1.34
N ALA A 6 -29.46 7.18 -0.63
CA ALA A 6 -28.14 7.17 0.03
C ALA A 6 -26.96 6.68 -0.84
N GLN A 7 -27.16 6.37 -2.13
CA GLN A 7 -26.20 5.51 -2.86
C GLN A 7 -25.44 6.13 -4.04
N ASN A 8 -25.43 7.45 -4.22
CA ASN A 8 -24.72 8.07 -5.35
C ASN A 8 -23.32 8.60 -4.98
N LEU A 9 -22.56 7.87 -4.14
CA LEU A 9 -21.11 8.07 -4.17
C LEU A 9 -20.58 7.41 -5.45
N PRO A 10 -19.82 8.11 -6.31
CA PRO A 10 -19.26 7.50 -7.51
C PRO A 10 -18.43 6.27 -7.12
N GLU A 11 -18.83 5.10 -7.62
CA GLU A 11 -18.13 3.84 -7.37
C GLU A 11 -16.79 3.88 -8.11
N PHE A 12 -15.75 4.35 -7.44
CA PHE A 12 -14.40 4.28 -7.97
C PHE A 12 -13.85 2.86 -7.78
N LYS A 13 -13.80 2.11 -8.88
CA LYS A 13 -13.24 0.75 -8.94
C LYS A 13 -11.72 0.80 -8.95
N PHE A 14 -11.13 0.96 -7.76
CA PHE A 14 -9.71 0.75 -7.57
C PHE A 14 -9.46 -0.66 -7.03
N ASP A 15 -8.66 -1.47 -7.72
CA ASP A 15 -8.26 -2.79 -7.24
C ASP A 15 -6.89 -2.69 -6.52
N PRO A 16 -6.79 -3.14 -5.25
CA PRO A 16 -5.50 -3.21 -4.54
C PRO A 16 -4.43 -4.01 -5.29
N PHE A 17 -4.79 -5.03 -6.07
CA PHE A 17 -3.82 -5.78 -6.86
C PHE A 17 -3.26 -4.95 -8.01
N LEU A 18 -4.09 -4.15 -8.67
CA LEU A 18 -3.65 -3.27 -9.74
C LEU A 18 -2.72 -2.17 -9.20
N GLN A 19 -3.04 -1.59 -8.02
CA GLN A 19 -2.16 -0.64 -7.34
C GLN A 19 -0.80 -1.26 -7.03
N ALA A 20 -0.79 -2.46 -6.42
CA ALA A 20 0.45 -3.16 -6.11
C ALA A 20 1.25 -3.53 -7.37
N LEU A 21 0.57 -3.93 -8.45
CA LEU A 21 1.23 -4.22 -9.73
C LEU A 21 1.89 -2.97 -10.33
N ILE A 22 1.20 -1.83 -10.35
CA ILE A 22 1.76 -0.57 -10.87
C ILE A 22 2.99 -0.18 -10.05
N ILE A 23 2.89 -0.19 -8.72
CA ILE A 23 4.02 0.18 -7.86
C ILE A 23 5.17 -0.82 -8.04
N ALA A 24 4.87 -2.13 -8.11
CA ALA A 24 5.89 -3.15 -8.33
C ALA A 24 6.65 -2.95 -9.65
N VAL A 25 5.94 -2.67 -10.76
CA VAL A 25 6.57 -2.41 -12.06
C VAL A 25 7.43 -1.15 -12.02
N LEU A 26 6.95 -0.07 -11.41
CA LEU A 26 7.69 1.17 -11.28
C LEU A 26 8.95 0.98 -10.42
N SER A 27 8.82 0.36 -9.24
CA SER A 27 9.93 0.10 -8.34
C SER A 27 10.96 -0.86 -8.93
N ALA A 28 10.52 -1.93 -9.60
CA ALA A 28 11.41 -2.84 -10.31
C ALA A 28 12.18 -2.11 -11.42
N SER A 29 11.51 -1.24 -12.18
CA SER A 29 12.16 -0.45 -13.23
C SER A 29 13.23 0.48 -12.64
N ILE A 30 12.94 1.17 -11.54
CA ILE A 30 13.91 2.04 -10.85
C ILE A 30 15.09 1.23 -10.30
N LEU A 31 14.84 0.07 -9.68
CA LEU A 31 15.90 -0.82 -9.16
C LEU A 31 16.78 -1.43 -10.26
N LEU A 32 16.21 -1.69 -11.44
CA LEU A 32 16.99 -2.14 -12.58
C LEU A 32 17.84 -1.01 -13.14
N ILE A 33 17.28 0.19 -13.31
CA ILE A 33 18.03 1.37 -13.77
C ILE A 33 19.13 1.74 -12.78
N SER A 34 18.86 1.65 -11.47
CA SER A 34 19.84 1.94 -10.44
C SER A 34 21.04 1.01 -10.54
N SER A 35 20.85 -0.27 -10.87
CA SER A 35 21.95 -1.22 -11.06
C SER A 35 22.97 -0.81 -12.12
N PHE A 36 22.58 0.04 -13.09
CA PHE A 36 23.47 0.59 -14.12
C PHE A 36 24.03 1.98 -13.78
N THR A 37 23.46 2.68 -12.81
CA THR A 37 23.73 4.12 -12.57
C THR A 37 24.32 4.41 -11.19
N THR A 38 24.06 3.56 -10.19
CA THR A 38 24.52 3.74 -8.81
C THR A 38 24.78 2.39 -8.15
N SER A 39 25.92 2.28 -7.46
CA SER A 39 26.28 1.12 -6.64
C SER A 39 25.88 1.27 -5.17
N SER A 40 25.03 2.25 -4.83
CA SER A 40 24.62 2.48 -3.45
C SER A 40 23.51 1.51 -3.03
N ASP A 41 23.85 0.56 -2.16
CA ASP A 41 22.88 -0.35 -1.55
C ASP A 41 21.79 0.41 -0.78
N SER A 42 22.17 1.47 -0.07
CA SER A 42 21.23 2.33 0.66
C SER A 42 20.19 2.96 -0.25
N PHE A 43 20.56 3.35 -1.48
CA PHE A 43 19.62 3.89 -2.45
C PHE A 43 18.59 2.81 -2.87
N ASN A 44 19.08 1.61 -3.20
CA ASN A 44 18.22 0.51 -3.63
C ASN A 44 17.21 0.11 -2.53
N TRP A 45 17.68 -0.01 -1.29
CA TRP A 45 16.81 -0.31 -0.15
C TRP A 45 15.83 0.82 0.17
N SER A 46 16.23 2.07 -0.01
CA SER A 46 15.33 3.23 0.11
C SER A 46 14.19 3.15 -0.90
N VAL A 47 14.50 2.86 -2.18
CA VAL A 47 13.47 2.67 -3.23
C VAL A 47 12.49 1.55 -2.86
N ALA A 48 12.99 0.41 -2.39
CA ALA A 48 12.14 -0.70 -1.95
C ALA A 48 11.22 -0.30 -0.78
N CYS A 49 11.74 0.40 0.23
CA CYS A 49 10.94 0.89 1.35
C CYS A 49 9.90 1.93 0.91
N THR A 50 10.28 2.87 0.05
CA THR A 50 9.37 3.89 -0.49
C THR A 50 8.21 3.26 -1.25
N ALA A 51 8.45 2.18 -2.02
CA ALA A 51 7.40 1.45 -2.71
C ALA A 51 6.32 0.92 -1.75
N VAL A 52 6.75 0.25 -0.69
CA VAL A 52 5.86 -0.32 0.32
C VAL A 52 5.14 0.77 1.10
N LEU A 53 5.85 1.82 1.51
CA LEU A 53 5.26 2.96 2.21
C LEU A 53 4.23 3.69 1.34
N PHE A 54 4.50 3.85 0.04
CA PHE A 54 3.58 4.49 -0.88
C PHE A 54 2.26 3.70 -1.01
N PHE A 55 2.34 2.38 -1.14
CA PHE A 55 1.14 1.53 -1.07
C PHE A 55 0.43 1.68 0.27
N ALA A 56 1.17 1.64 1.38
CA ALA A 56 0.64 1.77 2.73
C ALA A 56 -0.07 3.12 3.00
N MET A 57 0.32 4.19 2.32
CA MET A 57 -0.31 5.51 2.40
C MET A 57 -1.54 5.63 1.50
N VAL A 58 -1.42 5.26 0.23
CA VAL A 58 -2.48 5.48 -0.76
C VAL A 58 -3.64 4.53 -0.54
N ASN A 59 -3.36 3.27 -0.22
CA ASN A 59 -4.38 2.23 -0.18
C ASN A 59 -5.48 2.46 0.89
N PRO A 60 -5.16 2.85 2.14
CA PRO A 60 -6.16 3.19 3.15
C PRO A 60 -7.06 4.36 2.76
N ILE A 61 -6.50 5.40 2.11
CA ILE A 61 -7.28 6.56 1.63
C ILE A 61 -8.32 6.10 0.62
N LEU A 62 -7.92 5.29 -0.35
CA LEU A 62 -8.81 4.73 -1.36
C LEU A 62 -9.86 3.77 -0.77
N SER A 63 -9.56 3.13 0.35
CA SER A 63 -10.48 2.20 1.03
C SER A 63 -11.76 2.89 1.54
N VAL A 64 -11.72 4.20 1.84
CA VAL A 64 -12.87 4.96 2.34
C VAL A 64 -14.04 4.92 1.37
N PHE A 65 -13.75 4.96 0.07
CA PHE A 65 -14.75 5.00 -1.01
C PHE A 65 -15.28 3.61 -1.41
N GLN A 66 -14.80 2.53 -0.79
CA GLN A 66 -15.14 1.17 -1.18
C GLN A 66 -16.37 0.67 -0.44
N LEU A 67 -17.42 0.25 -1.17
CA LEU A 67 -18.64 -0.31 -0.57
C LEU A 67 -18.32 -1.53 0.29
N LYS A 68 -17.61 -2.52 -0.28
CA LYS A 68 -17.21 -3.77 0.39
C LYS A 68 -15.84 -3.63 1.07
N TRP A 69 -15.77 -2.79 2.10
CA TRP A 69 -14.51 -2.47 2.79
C TRP A 69 -13.76 -3.70 3.29
N GLY A 70 -14.43 -4.69 3.89
CA GLY A 70 -13.77 -5.90 4.40
C GLY A 70 -13.06 -6.72 3.32
N THR A 71 -13.72 -6.93 2.17
CA THR A 71 -13.10 -7.61 1.02
C THR A 71 -11.94 -6.80 0.46
N TYR A 72 -12.10 -5.48 0.36
CA TYR A 72 -11.02 -4.59 -0.10
C TYR A 72 -9.82 -4.66 0.85
N PHE A 73 -10.03 -4.58 2.16
CA PHE A 73 -8.98 -4.66 3.17
C PHE A 73 -8.19 -5.97 3.09
N VAL A 74 -8.87 -7.12 2.97
CA VAL A 74 -8.19 -8.41 2.81
C VAL A 74 -7.35 -8.44 1.55
N LYS A 75 -7.89 -7.96 0.41
CA LYS A 75 -7.12 -7.84 -0.83
C LYS A 75 -5.90 -6.93 -0.64
N SER A 76 -6.05 -5.80 0.05
CA SER A 76 -4.96 -4.88 0.33
C SER A 76 -3.86 -5.47 1.20
N VAL A 77 -4.20 -6.27 2.22
CA VAL A 77 -3.22 -6.99 3.04
C VAL A 77 -2.42 -7.98 2.19
N ILE A 78 -3.10 -8.75 1.33
CA ILE A 78 -2.44 -9.69 0.42
C ILE A 78 -1.54 -8.94 -0.56
N SER A 79 -2.04 -7.88 -1.19
CA SER A 79 -1.28 -7.02 -2.09
C SER A 79 -0.04 -6.41 -1.42
N LEU A 80 -0.17 -5.92 -0.18
CA LEU A 80 0.94 -5.37 0.60
C LEU A 80 2.01 -6.43 0.87
N ALA A 81 1.61 -7.64 1.25
CA ALA A 81 2.54 -8.74 1.46
C ALA A 81 3.26 -9.13 0.17
N MET A 82 2.52 -9.23 -0.94
CA MET A 82 3.07 -9.54 -2.27
C MET A 82 4.09 -8.50 -2.73
N ILE A 83 3.74 -7.21 -2.66
CA ILE A 83 4.67 -6.16 -3.10
C ILE A 83 5.90 -6.10 -2.18
N SER A 84 5.73 -6.23 -0.86
CA SER A 84 6.85 -6.24 0.09
C SER A 84 7.81 -7.38 -0.20
N ALA A 85 7.29 -8.61 -0.39
CA ALA A 85 8.11 -9.76 -0.72
C ALA A 85 8.84 -9.58 -2.06
N LEU A 86 8.15 -9.07 -3.07
CA LEU A 86 8.70 -8.84 -4.40
C LEU A 86 9.82 -7.80 -4.41
N VAL A 87 9.60 -6.63 -3.80
CA VAL A 87 10.63 -5.56 -3.80
C VAL A 87 11.82 -5.94 -2.93
N VAL A 88 11.62 -6.65 -1.81
CA VAL A 88 12.72 -7.18 -1.00
C VAL A 88 13.51 -8.20 -1.80
N PHE A 89 12.84 -9.12 -2.51
CA PHE A 89 13.51 -10.11 -3.35
C PHE A 89 14.35 -9.45 -4.45
N ILE A 90 13.77 -8.52 -5.21
CA ILE A 90 14.48 -7.81 -6.29
C ILE A 90 15.65 -7.02 -5.71
N CYS A 91 15.44 -6.24 -4.65
CA CYS A 91 16.49 -5.44 -4.03
C CYS A 91 17.64 -6.30 -3.49
N SER A 92 17.34 -7.45 -2.87
CA SER A 92 18.37 -8.40 -2.45
C SER A 92 19.15 -8.99 -3.61
N ARG A 93 18.51 -9.19 -4.77
CA ARG A 93 19.22 -9.65 -5.99
C ARG A 93 20.10 -8.57 -6.61
N VAL A 94 19.67 -7.31 -6.55
CA VAL A 94 20.44 -6.18 -7.08
C VAL A 94 21.64 -5.82 -6.20
N THR A 95 21.45 -5.80 -4.87
CA THR A 95 22.49 -5.42 -3.90
C THR A 95 23.38 -6.60 -3.48
N GLY A 96 22.91 -7.83 -3.63
CA GLY A 96 23.56 -9.01 -3.04
C GLY A 96 23.47 -9.07 -1.50
N ALA A 97 22.75 -8.13 -0.88
CA ALA A 97 22.58 -8.05 0.57
C ALA A 97 21.19 -8.50 1.02
N SER A 98 21.10 -8.96 2.28
CA SER A 98 19.83 -9.25 2.92
C SER A 98 19.31 -8.03 3.66
N ILE A 99 18.00 -7.79 3.64
CA ILE A 99 17.35 -6.73 4.43
C ILE A 99 17.62 -6.87 5.94
N LEU A 100 17.89 -8.09 6.41
CA LEU A 100 18.17 -8.35 7.83
C LEU A 100 19.53 -7.81 8.27
N ASN A 101 20.46 -7.62 7.32
CA ASN A 101 21.74 -6.97 7.60
C ASN A 101 21.57 -5.46 7.71
N GLU A 102 20.58 -4.91 7.03
CA GLU A 102 20.25 -3.49 7.01
C GLU A 102 19.11 -3.14 7.98
N LYS A 103 19.43 -3.14 9.28
CA LYS A 103 18.44 -2.95 10.35
C LYS A 103 17.54 -1.72 10.17
N ALA A 104 18.09 -0.61 9.66
CA ALA A 104 17.32 0.61 9.42
C ALA A 104 16.18 0.37 8.42
N PHE A 105 16.44 -0.32 7.30
CA PHE A 105 15.43 -0.61 6.29
C PHE A 105 14.44 -1.69 6.73
N ALA A 106 14.90 -2.69 7.48
CA ALA A 106 13.99 -3.67 8.11
C ALA A 106 12.99 -2.98 9.05
N MET A 107 13.45 -2.04 9.88
CA MET A 107 12.60 -1.25 10.78
C MET A 107 11.64 -0.35 10.00
N THR A 108 12.07 0.25 8.88
CA THR A 108 11.20 1.04 8.01
C THR A 108 10.10 0.20 7.36
N MET A 109 10.39 -1.02 6.93
CA MET A 109 9.37 -1.96 6.41
C MET A 109 8.34 -2.32 7.50
N LEU A 110 8.81 -2.60 8.71
CA LEU A 110 7.92 -2.86 9.86
C LEU A 110 7.07 -1.63 10.21
N ALA A 111 7.66 -0.44 10.22
CA ALA A 111 6.95 0.81 10.45
C ALA A 111 5.88 1.05 9.38
N SER A 112 6.17 0.74 8.11
CA SER A 112 5.21 0.85 7.00
C SER A 112 4.03 -0.11 7.17
N LEU A 113 4.27 -1.32 7.67
CA LEU A 113 3.22 -2.28 8.01
C LEU A 113 2.32 -1.77 9.13
N ILE A 114 2.91 -1.31 10.24
CA ILE A 114 2.17 -0.75 11.39
C ILE A 114 1.34 0.46 10.92
N PHE A 115 1.96 1.35 10.15
CA PHE A 115 1.31 2.51 9.57
C PHE A 115 0.10 2.11 8.71
N PHE A 116 0.24 1.12 7.83
CA PHE A 116 -0.86 0.62 7.00
C PHE A 116 -2.07 0.17 7.85
N PHE A 117 -1.84 -0.60 8.91
CA PHE A 117 -2.91 -1.06 9.79
C PHE A 117 -3.58 0.11 10.53
N MET A 118 -2.78 1.01 11.11
CA MET A 118 -3.30 2.19 11.80
C MET A 118 -4.11 3.11 10.87
N ALA A 119 -3.61 3.36 9.67
CA ALA A 119 -4.29 4.16 8.65
C ALA A 119 -5.58 3.48 8.16
N SER A 120 -5.58 2.15 8.03
CA SER A 120 -6.78 1.39 7.66
C SER A 120 -7.87 1.44 8.73
N VAL A 121 -7.49 1.36 10.01
CA VAL A 121 -8.43 1.55 11.14
C VAL A 121 -9.01 2.96 11.12
N LEU A 122 -8.17 3.98 10.91
CA LEU A 122 -8.64 5.35 10.79
C LEU A 122 -9.60 5.53 9.60
N ALA A 123 -9.28 4.97 8.44
CA ALA A 123 -10.15 5.00 7.26
C ALA A 123 -11.52 4.35 7.53
N LEU A 124 -11.54 3.24 8.28
CA LEU A 124 -12.79 2.60 8.69
C LEU A 124 -13.62 3.50 9.62
N LEU A 125 -12.98 4.19 10.58
CA LEU A 125 -13.66 5.12 11.47
C LEU A 125 -14.26 6.29 10.69
N VAL A 126 -13.49 6.89 9.77
CA VAL A 126 -13.97 7.97 8.89
C VAL A 126 -15.18 7.52 8.08
N LYS A 127 -15.11 6.33 7.47
CA LYS A 127 -16.23 5.76 6.70
C LYS A 127 -17.49 5.59 7.56
N LYS A 128 -17.35 5.11 8.81
CA LYS A 128 -18.48 4.94 9.73
C LYS A 128 -19.11 6.27 10.13
N ILE A 129 -18.30 7.28 10.44
CA ILE A 129 -18.78 8.63 10.78
C ILE A 129 -19.56 9.22 9.60
N TYR A 130 -19.04 9.07 8.38
CA TYR A 130 -19.70 9.54 7.17
C TYR A 130 -21.06 8.87 6.95
N SER A 131 -21.13 7.53 7.05
CA SER A 131 -22.40 6.78 6.92
C SER A 131 -23.45 7.26 7.92
N PHE A 132 -23.06 7.42 9.19
CA PHE A 132 -23.96 7.88 10.23
C PHE A 132 -24.50 9.30 9.97
N ALA A 133 -23.64 10.22 9.54
CA ALA A 133 -24.05 11.58 9.21
C ALA A 133 -25.05 11.60 8.03
N THR A 134 -24.84 10.75 7.02
CA THR A 134 -25.76 10.66 5.87
C THR A 134 -27.07 9.95 6.16
N GLU A 135 -27.12 9.06 7.16
CA GLU A 135 -28.37 8.39 7.58
C GLU A 135 -29.27 9.30 8.45
N SER A 136 -28.69 10.35 9.06
CA SER A 136 -29.39 11.28 9.95
C SER A 136 -30.11 12.45 9.25
N LEU A 137 -29.94 12.57 7.92
CA LEU A 137 -30.51 13.61 7.05
C LEU A 137 -31.62 13.04 6.16
#